data_AF-V5GM10-F1
#
_entry.id   AF-V5GM10-F1
#
_cell.length_a   1.000
_cell.length_b   1.000
_cell.length_c   1.000
_cell.angle_alpha   90.00
_cell.angle_beta   90.00
_cell.angle_gamma   90.00
#
_symmetry.space_group_name_H-M   'P 1'
#
loop_
_entity.id
_entity.type
_entity.pdbx_description
1 polymer ?
#
loop_
_entity_poly.entity_id
_entity_poly.type
_entity_poly.pdbx_seq_one_letter_code
_entity_poly.pdbx_strand_id
1 'polypeptide(L)'
;AEGNNSKVYLPGVPLEEGEELVCDPTTYIMYHQAQTSAPCLSFDIIRDSLGDNRETFPLTAYTLAGTQAAQSHVNHIIVMKLSNLYKTSKDDEDSSDDDEEDNMKNPKMTGALIKHQGCVNRIRSTILNNVAIAASWSELGRVNIWNLTQQLQAVENDQLLSKYNKENIANSTTPLFTFNGHQKEGFAIDWSNTMPGVLASGDCKRDIHIWQPTEGMSWKVDQRPLIGHTDSVEDLQWSPNERHVLASCSVDKSIRIWDTRA
;
A
#
# COMPACT_ATOMS: atom_id res chain seq x y z
N ALA A 1 32.10 -18.13 -31.05
CA ALA A 1 31.08 -18.02 -30.00
C ALA A 1 31.59 -16.94 -29.06
N GLU A 2 31.28 -15.69 -29.38
CA GLU A 2 31.69 -14.54 -28.57
C GLU A 2 30.76 -14.51 -27.36
N GLY A 3 31.31 -14.80 -26.18
CA GLY A 3 30.59 -14.65 -24.92
C GLY A 3 30.24 -13.18 -24.75
N ASN A 4 28.95 -12.87 -24.73
CA ASN A 4 28.46 -11.53 -24.46
C ASN A 4 28.88 -11.16 -23.04
N ASN A 5 29.93 -10.35 -22.91
CA ASN A 5 30.61 -10.10 -21.65
C ASN A 5 29.82 -9.06 -20.85
N SER A 6 28.72 -9.49 -20.23
CA SER A 6 27.89 -8.62 -19.40
C SER A 6 28.73 -8.02 -18.27
N LYS A 7 28.62 -6.70 -18.09
CA LYS A 7 29.36 -5.95 -17.07
C LYS A 7 28.38 -5.24 -16.16
N VAL A 8 28.65 -5.28 -14.85
CA VAL A 8 27.88 -4.50 -13.87
C VAL A 8 28.04 -3.02 -14.17
N TYR A 9 26.91 -2.34 -14.39
CA TYR A 9 26.87 -0.90 -14.56
C TYR A 9 27.13 -0.18 -13.23
N LEU A 10 28.00 0.84 -13.25
CA LEU A 10 28.23 1.74 -12.13
C LEU A 10 27.69 3.14 -12.48
N PRO A 11 26.85 3.76 -11.62
CA PRO A 11 26.32 5.09 -11.89
C PRO A 11 27.42 6.11 -12.23
N GLY A 12 27.25 6.83 -13.34
CA GLY A 12 28.19 7.85 -13.81
C GLY A 12 29.11 7.39 -14.94
N VAL A 13 29.07 6.12 -15.33
CA VAL A 13 29.70 5.64 -16.56
C VAL A 13 28.74 5.90 -17.73
N PRO A 14 29.14 6.62 -18.80
CA PRO A 14 28.29 6.79 -19.98
C PRO A 14 28.16 5.45 -20.74
N LEU A 15 26.98 5.18 -21.29
CA LEU A 15 26.75 4.05 -22.18
C LEU A 15 27.37 4.33 -23.56
N GLU A 16 28.01 3.33 -24.13
CA GLU A 16 28.47 3.40 -25.52
C GLU A 16 27.29 3.28 -26.49
N GLU A 17 27.50 3.67 -27.76
CA GLU A 17 26.45 3.60 -28.78
C GLU A 17 26.03 2.14 -29.00
N GLY A 18 24.77 1.84 -28.71
CA GLY A 18 24.21 0.49 -28.80
C GLY A 18 24.25 -0.32 -27.50
N GLU A 19 24.80 0.21 -26.41
CA GLU A 19 24.67 -0.41 -25.09
C GLU A 19 23.29 -0.13 -24.48
N GLU A 20 22.71 -1.18 -23.88
CA GLU A 20 21.45 -1.09 -23.13
C GLU A 20 21.63 -1.62 -21.71
N LEU A 21 20.99 -0.97 -20.75
CA LEU A 21 20.93 -1.46 -19.38
C LEU A 21 19.89 -2.56 -19.28
N VAL A 22 20.33 -3.75 -18.89
CA VAL A 22 19.46 -4.89 -18.60
C VAL A 22 19.44 -5.13 -17.10
N CYS A 23 18.25 -5.38 -16.55
CA CYS A 23 18.12 -5.76 -15.14
C CYS A 23 18.77 -7.14 -14.93
N ASP A 24 19.72 -7.24 -14.01
CA ASP A 24 20.30 -8.51 -13.58
C ASP A 24 19.50 -9.07 -12.39
N PRO A 25 18.65 -10.09 -12.60
CA PRO A 25 17.82 -10.65 -11.53
C PRO A 25 18.66 -11.34 -10.46
N THR A 26 19.89 -11.77 -10.76
CA THR A 26 20.77 -12.47 -9.81
C THR A 26 21.25 -11.58 -8.67
N THR A 27 21.10 -10.27 -8.80
CA THR A 27 21.38 -9.28 -7.74
C THR A 27 20.35 -9.32 -6.60
N TYR A 28 19.20 -9.98 -6.80
CA TYR A 28 18.12 -10.09 -5.82
C TYR A 28 18.02 -11.50 -5.26
N ILE A 29 17.91 -11.62 -3.93
CA ILE A 29 17.61 -12.92 -3.26
C ILE A 29 16.26 -13.46 -3.74
N MET A 30 15.29 -12.57 -3.93
CA MET A 30 13.94 -12.87 -4.38
C MET A 30 13.45 -11.71 -5.24
N TYR A 31 13.15 -11.97 -6.50
CA TYR A 31 12.58 -11.01 -7.43
C TYR A 31 11.34 -11.62 -8.09
N HIS A 32 10.20 -10.92 -7.96
CA HIS A 32 8.93 -11.30 -8.57
C HIS A 32 8.27 -10.06 -9.15
N GLN A 33 7.62 -10.22 -10.30
CA GLN A 33 6.86 -9.15 -10.93
C GLN A 33 5.36 -9.38 -10.72
N ALA A 34 4.65 -8.33 -10.34
CA ALA A 34 3.21 -8.31 -10.18
C ALA A 34 2.63 -7.18 -11.03
N GLN A 35 1.47 -7.42 -11.65
CA GLN A 35 0.77 -6.43 -12.44
C GLN A 35 -0.68 -6.31 -11.98
N THR A 36 -1.11 -5.06 -11.76
CA THR A 36 -2.49 -4.69 -11.46
C THR A 36 -3.21 -4.21 -12.72
N SER A 37 -4.54 -4.17 -12.68
CA SER A 37 -5.36 -3.71 -13.81
C SER A 37 -5.21 -2.23 -14.15
N ALA A 38 -4.81 -1.42 -13.16
CA ALA A 38 -4.52 0.00 -13.31
C ALA A 38 -3.28 0.37 -12.47
N PRO A 39 -2.58 1.47 -12.79
CA PRO A 39 -1.49 1.99 -11.98
C PRO A 39 -1.94 2.23 -10.53
N CYS A 40 -1.03 2.07 -9.58
CA CYS A 40 -1.29 2.37 -8.17
C CYS A 40 -0.33 3.48 -7.71
N LEU A 41 -0.86 4.58 -7.19
CA LEU A 41 -0.05 5.68 -6.65
C LEU A 41 0.62 5.31 -5.33
N SER A 42 0.04 4.36 -4.62
CA SER A 42 0.54 3.91 -3.34
C SER A 42 0.20 2.45 -3.11
N PHE A 43 1.05 1.81 -2.31
CA PHE A 43 0.79 0.52 -1.71
C PHE A 43 1.28 0.53 -0.26
N ASP A 44 0.87 -0.49 0.48
CA ASP A 44 1.29 -0.75 1.84
C ASP A 44 1.32 -2.27 2.12
N ILE A 45 2.07 -2.68 3.14
CA ILE A 45 2.13 -4.08 3.58
C ILE A 45 1.14 -4.29 4.73
N ILE A 46 0.24 -5.26 4.57
CA ILE A 46 -0.67 -5.66 5.64
C ILE A 46 0.09 -6.61 6.55
N ARG A 47 0.17 -6.27 7.84
CA ARG A 47 0.83 -7.13 8.83
C ARG A 47 0.07 -8.44 8.99
N ASP A 48 0.73 -9.54 8.65
CA ASP A 48 0.21 -10.90 8.79
C ASP A 48 0.53 -11.51 10.17
N SER A 49 0.05 -12.73 10.39
CA SER A 49 0.30 -13.52 11.60
C SER A 49 1.23 -14.72 11.34
N LEU A 50 2.03 -14.69 10.28
CA LEU A 50 2.92 -15.79 9.88
C LEU A 50 4.28 -15.74 10.60
N GLY A 51 4.55 -14.69 11.37
CA GLY A 51 5.77 -14.48 12.14
C GLY A 51 6.69 -13.41 11.53
N ASP A 52 7.56 -12.85 12.37
CA ASP A 52 8.54 -11.82 11.99
C ASP A 52 9.85 -12.46 11.48
N ASN A 53 10.62 -11.74 10.66
CA ASN A 53 11.93 -12.15 10.14
C ASN A 53 11.94 -13.54 9.47
N ARG A 54 10.94 -13.80 8.62
CA ARG A 54 10.82 -15.07 7.88
C ARG A 54 11.88 -15.16 6.78
N GLU A 55 12.74 -16.18 6.86
CA GLU A 55 13.80 -16.45 5.86
C GLU A 55 13.59 -17.77 5.09
N THR A 56 12.61 -18.59 5.50
CA THR A 56 12.31 -19.87 4.87
C THR A 56 11.33 -19.71 3.72
N PHE A 57 11.69 -20.24 2.55
CA PHE A 57 10.91 -20.17 1.32
C PHE A 57 9.97 -21.39 1.18
N PRO A 58 8.83 -21.26 0.46
CA PRO A 58 8.34 -20.03 -0.19
C PRO A 58 7.79 -19.01 0.80
N LEU A 59 8.00 -17.73 0.50
CA LEU A 59 7.43 -16.64 1.27
C LEU A 59 6.00 -16.34 0.83
N THR A 60 5.27 -15.67 1.73
CA THR A 60 3.93 -15.13 1.51
C THR A 60 3.88 -13.73 2.08
N ALA A 61 3.27 -12.79 1.38
CA ALA A 61 3.07 -11.42 1.81
C ALA A 61 1.64 -10.96 1.51
N TYR A 62 1.07 -10.16 2.39
CA TYR A 62 -0.22 -9.50 2.17
C TYR A 62 0.04 -8.03 1.91
N THR A 63 -0.52 -7.52 0.82
CA THR A 63 -0.29 -6.15 0.39
C THR A 63 -1.62 -5.47 0.08
N LEU A 64 -1.59 -4.15 0.13
CA LEU A 64 -2.73 -3.29 -0.11
C LEU A 64 -2.31 -2.22 -1.11
N ALA A 65 -3.11 -1.97 -2.14
CA ALA A 65 -2.84 -0.90 -3.09
C ALA A 65 -4.11 -0.13 -3.45
N GLY A 66 -3.93 1.12 -3.88
CA GLY A 66 -5.00 1.97 -4.36
C GLY A 66 -4.76 2.39 -5.80
N THR A 67 -5.75 2.20 -6.68
CA THR A 67 -5.58 2.48 -8.10
C THR A 67 -5.75 3.96 -8.45
N GLN A 68 -5.16 4.33 -9.59
CA GLN A 68 -5.37 5.57 -10.32
C GLN A 68 -5.74 5.22 -11.78
N ALA A 69 -7.01 4.95 -12.01
CA ALA A 69 -7.57 4.70 -13.32
C ALA A 69 -8.00 6.01 -14.01
N ALA A 70 -8.04 5.99 -15.34
CA ALA A 70 -8.40 7.18 -16.14
C ALA A 70 -9.83 7.70 -15.87
N GLN A 71 -10.75 6.83 -15.43
CA GLN A 71 -12.12 7.21 -15.08
C GLN A 71 -12.31 7.08 -13.57
N SER A 72 -12.85 8.12 -12.94
CA SER A 72 -12.96 8.19 -11.48
C SER A 72 -13.81 7.07 -10.85
N HIS A 73 -14.75 6.48 -11.59
CA HIS A 73 -15.67 5.46 -11.09
C HIS A 73 -15.19 4.01 -11.26
N VAL A 74 -14.01 3.79 -11.85
CA VAL A 74 -13.43 2.44 -12.03
C VAL A 74 -12.21 2.20 -11.13
N ASN A 75 -12.03 3.05 -10.12
CA ASN A 75 -10.96 2.90 -9.14
C ASN A 75 -11.30 1.85 -8.08
N HIS A 76 -10.25 1.22 -7.55
CA HIS A 76 -10.35 0.16 -6.56
C HIS A 76 -9.27 0.31 -5.50
N ILE A 77 -9.60 -0.18 -4.31
CA ILE A 77 -8.62 -0.67 -3.35
C ILE A 77 -8.43 -2.16 -3.63
N ILE A 78 -7.18 -2.61 -3.68
CA ILE A 78 -6.80 -3.99 -3.99
C ILE A 78 -6.13 -4.58 -2.75
N VAL A 79 -6.78 -5.57 -2.13
CA VAL A 79 -6.16 -6.40 -1.08
C VAL A 79 -5.59 -7.62 -1.77
N MET A 80 -4.30 -7.88 -1.60
CA MET A 80 -3.59 -8.90 -2.36
C MET A 80 -2.86 -9.87 -1.43
N LYS A 81 -2.90 -11.16 -1.77
CA LYS A 81 -1.99 -12.17 -1.22
C LYS A 81 -1.00 -12.55 -2.32
N LEU A 82 0.28 -12.32 -2.04
CA LEU A 82 1.40 -12.78 -2.84
C LEU A 82 1.92 -14.04 -2.18
N SER A 83 1.90 -15.18 -2.86
CA SER A 83 2.23 -16.49 -2.31
C SER A 83 3.12 -17.26 -3.27
N ASN A 84 3.71 -18.34 -2.76
CA ASN A 84 4.64 -19.15 -3.54
C ASN A 84 5.87 -18.37 -4.02
N LEU A 85 6.31 -17.39 -3.22
CA LEU A 85 7.42 -16.52 -3.56
C LEU A 85 8.73 -17.24 -3.21
N TYR A 86 9.33 -17.91 -4.19
CA TYR A 86 10.63 -18.57 -4.06
C TYR A 86 11.80 -17.60 -4.28
N LYS A 87 13.01 -18.05 -3.97
CA LYS A 87 14.25 -17.33 -4.33
C LYS A 87 14.33 -17.16 -5.85
N THR A 88 14.99 -16.11 -6.29
CA THR A 88 15.33 -15.95 -7.70
C THR A 88 16.17 -17.14 -8.15
N SER A 89 15.72 -17.88 -9.17
CA SER A 89 16.52 -18.92 -9.79
C SER A 89 17.74 -18.25 -10.42
N LYS A 90 18.93 -18.78 -10.12
CA LYS A 90 20.10 -18.52 -10.94
C LYS A 90 19.98 -19.48 -12.10
N ASP A 91 20.02 -18.99 -13.33
CA ASP A 91 19.94 -19.84 -14.52
C ASP A 91 21.03 -20.92 -14.45
N ASP A 92 20.66 -22.13 -14.04
CA ASP A 92 21.37 -23.32 -14.45
C ASP A 92 20.73 -23.68 -15.80
N GLU A 93 21.50 -23.57 -16.88
CA GLU A 93 21.12 -23.84 -18.28
C GLU A 93 20.69 -25.32 -18.55
N ASP A 94 20.27 -26.08 -17.55
CA ASP A 94 19.95 -27.51 -17.64
C ASP A 94 18.68 -27.91 -16.87
N SER A 95 17.60 -27.13 -16.93
CA SER A 95 16.26 -27.67 -16.61
C SER A 95 15.60 -28.18 -17.89
N SER A 96 16.08 -29.34 -18.33
CA SER A 96 15.36 -30.19 -19.28
C SER A 96 14.33 -31.03 -18.52
N ASP A 97 13.09 -30.96 -18.98
CA ASP A 97 12.00 -31.94 -18.81
C ASP A 97 11.60 -32.34 -17.37
N ASP A 98 10.66 -31.60 -16.77
CA ASP A 98 9.57 -32.14 -15.93
C ASP A 98 8.44 -31.09 -15.78
N ASP A 99 7.61 -30.96 -16.83
CA ASP A 99 6.60 -29.89 -17.03
C ASP A 99 5.47 -29.80 -15.96
N GLU A 100 5.36 -30.75 -15.04
CA GLU A 100 4.35 -30.71 -13.96
C GLU A 100 4.89 -30.24 -12.60
N GLU A 101 6.16 -30.52 -12.23
CA GLU A 101 6.71 -30.12 -10.93
C GLU A 101 7.10 -28.63 -10.90
N ASP A 102 7.58 -28.07 -12.00
CA ASP A 102 8.00 -26.66 -12.04
C ASP A 102 6.83 -25.68 -12.06
N ASN A 103 5.68 -26.08 -12.59
CA ASN A 103 4.45 -25.31 -12.50
C ASN A 103 3.99 -25.10 -11.04
N MET A 104 4.42 -25.97 -10.11
CA MET A 104 4.10 -25.88 -8.70
C MET A 104 4.84 -24.74 -7.99
N LYS A 105 5.95 -24.21 -8.56
CA LYS A 105 6.77 -23.14 -7.97
C LYS A 105 6.46 -21.73 -8.48
N ASN A 106 5.52 -21.60 -9.42
CA ASN A 106 5.16 -20.30 -9.98
C ASN A 106 4.60 -19.35 -8.91
N PRO A 107 5.07 -18.10 -8.81
CA PRO A 107 4.52 -17.12 -7.88
C PRO A 107 3.05 -16.86 -8.18
N LYS A 108 2.25 -16.69 -7.13
CA LYS A 108 0.80 -16.48 -7.22
C LYS A 108 0.39 -15.19 -6.55
N MET A 109 -0.35 -14.38 -7.29
CA MET A 109 -1.01 -13.17 -6.78
C MET A 109 -2.52 -13.34 -6.87
N THR A 110 -3.20 -13.36 -5.73
CA THR A 110 -4.66 -13.28 -5.64
C THR A 110 -5.06 -11.91 -5.12
N GLY A 111 -6.10 -11.30 -5.69
CA GLY A 111 -6.51 -9.94 -5.37
C GLY A 111 -8.02 -9.79 -5.22
N ALA A 112 -8.47 -9.27 -4.08
CA ALA A 112 -9.86 -8.91 -3.82
C ALA A 112 -10.04 -7.39 -3.94
N LEU A 113 -11.03 -6.97 -4.73
CA LEU A 113 -11.25 -5.57 -5.08
C LEU A 113 -12.38 -4.94 -4.26
N ILE A 114 -12.12 -3.77 -3.69
CA ILE A 114 -13.14 -2.88 -3.11
C ILE A 114 -13.30 -1.70 -4.06
N LYS A 115 -14.54 -1.40 -4.49
CA LYS A 115 -14.80 -0.22 -5.34
C LYS A 115 -14.48 1.06 -4.57
N HIS A 116 -13.79 1.98 -5.22
CA HIS A 116 -13.42 3.27 -4.67
C HIS A 116 -13.86 4.40 -5.61
N GLN A 117 -14.43 5.47 -5.04
CA GLN A 117 -14.83 6.64 -5.82
C GLN A 117 -13.66 7.62 -5.90
N GLY A 118 -13.22 7.91 -7.13
CA GLY A 118 -12.02 8.70 -7.40
C GLY A 118 -10.73 7.92 -7.20
N CYS A 119 -9.62 8.47 -7.65
CA CYS A 119 -8.29 7.91 -7.46
C CYS A 119 -7.93 7.79 -5.97
N VAL A 120 -7.13 6.78 -5.65
CA VAL A 120 -6.56 6.59 -4.30
C VAL A 120 -5.15 7.16 -4.28
N ASN A 121 -5.01 8.37 -3.76
CA ASN A 121 -3.74 9.10 -3.70
C ASN A 121 -2.75 8.45 -2.74
N ARG A 122 -3.23 8.03 -1.56
CA ARG A 122 -2.44 7.26 -0.59
C ARG A 122 -3.29 6.23 0.14
N ILE A 123 -2.72 5.07 0.42
CA ILE A 123 -3.32 4.04 1.25
C ILE A 123 -2.36 3.56 2.34
N ARG A 124 -2.88 3.38 3.55
CA ARG A 124 -2.15 2.88 4.72
C ARG A 124 -3.01 1.93 5.52
N SER A 125 -2.44 0.80 5.90
CA SER A 125 -3.09 -0.23 6.70
C SER A 125 -2.65 -0.16 8.16
N THR A 126 -3.50 -0.65 9.06
CA THR A 126 -3.14 -0.88 10.46
C THR A 126 -4.01 -1.99 11.04
N ILE A 127 -3.69 -2.44 12.25
CA ILE A 127 -4.50 -3.39 13.02
C ILE A 127 -5.12 -2.64 14.19
N LEU A 128 -6.44 -2.64 14.26
CA LEU A 128 -7.22 -2.10 15.38
C LEU A 128 -8.09 -3.20 15.95
N ASN A 129 -7.92 -3.53 17.24
CA ASN A 129 -8.70 -4.58 17.92
C ASN A 129 -8.69 -5.93 17.16
N ASN A 130 -7.53 -6.35 16.68
CA ASN A 130 -7.33 -7.56 15.84
C ASN A 130 -8.03 -7.54 14.48
N VAL A 131 -8.53 -6.39 14.04
CA VAL A 131 -9.12 -6.20 12.71
C VAL A 131 -8.14 -5.41 11.86
N ALA A 132 -7.77 -5.96 10.70
CA ALA A 132 -7.02 -5.22 9.69
C ALA A 132 -7.94 -4.17 9.04
N ILE A 133 -7.51 -2.92 9.07
CA ILE A 133 -8.20 -1.79 8.47
C ILE A 133 -7.27 -1.00 7.56
N ALA A 134 -7.84 -0.18 6.69
CA ALA A 134 -7.09 0.74 5.84
C ALA A 134 -7.66 2.15 5.90
N ALA A 135 -6.79 3.16 5.85
CA ALA A 135 -7.14 4.52 5.50
C ALA A 135 -6.77 4.76 4.04
N SER A 136 -7.71 5.28 3.26
CA SER A 136 -7.46 5.74 1.88
C SER A 136 -7.69 7.23 1.78
N TRP A 137 -6.74 7.95 1.21
CA TRP A 137 -6.90 9.34 0.81
C TRP A 137 -7.35 9.43 -0.66
N SER A 138 -8.47 10.09 -0.92
CA SER A 138 -9.09 10.21 -2.23
C SER A 138 -8.82 11.58 -2.88
N GLU A 139 -8.67 11.59 -4.21
CA GLU A 139 -8.63 12.82 -5.03
C GLU A 139 -9.87 13.71 -4.85
N LEU A 140 -10.97 13.16 -4.31
CA LEU A 140 -12.21 13.89 -4.06
C LEU A 140 -12.19 14.69 -2.75
N GLY A 141 -11.02 14.84 -2.11
CA GLY A 141 -10.88 15.55 -0.83
C GLY A 141 -11.48 14.77 0.36
N ARG A 142 -11.46 13.43 0.27
CA ARG A 142 -12.06 12.54 1.29
C ARG A 142 -11.03 11.58 1.83
N VAL A 143 -11.17 11.26 3.11
CA VAL A 143 -10.43 10.16 3.74
C VAL A 143 -11.44 9.12 4.21
N ASN A 144 -11.23 7.87 3.81
CA ASN A 144 -12.12 6.77 4.12
C ASN A 144 -11.38 5.72 4.95
N ILE A 145 -12.06 5.12 5.93
CA ILE A 145 -11.58 3.95 6.66
C ILE A 145 -12.32 2.71 6.20
N TRP A 146 -11.60 1.62 5.93
CA TRP A 146 -12.12 0.38 5.36
C TRP A 146 -11.83 -0.80 6.27
N ASN A 147 -12.77 -1.72 6.40
CA ASN A 147 -12.55 -3.03 7.00
C ASN A 147 -12.05 -3.99 5.92
N LEU A 148 -10.92 -4.68 6.17
CA LEU A 148 -10.30 -5.58 5.18
C LEU A 148 -10.60 -7.06 5.42
N THR A 149 -11.36 -7.42 6.46
CA THR A 149 -11.54 -8.81 6.90
C THR A 149 -12.10 -9.71 5.79
N GLN A 150 -13.14 -9.26 5.09
CA GLN A 150 -13.76 -10.07 4.03
C GLN A 150 -12.80 -10.31 2.87
N GLN A 151 -12.02 -9.30 2.50
CA GLN A 151 -11.07 -9.35 1.41
C GLN A 151 -9.88 -10.23 1.75
N LEU A 152 -9.35 -10.12 2.98
CA LEU A 152 -8.28 -10.99 3.48
C LEU A 152 -8.72 -12.46 3.50
N GLN A 153 -9.95 -12.75 3.92
CA GLN A 153 -10.50 -14.11 3.82
C GLN A 153 -10.66 -14.57 2.37
N ALA A 154 -11.11 -13.67 1.48
CA ALA A 154 -11.33 -13.99 0.07
C ALA A 154 -10.03 -14.38 -0.65
N VAL A 155 -8.91 -13.70 -0.39
CA VAL A 155 -7.64 -13.96 -1.08
C VAL A 155 -6.93 -15.24 -0.62
N GLU A 156 -7.43 -15.93 0.41
CA GLU A 156 -6.83 -17.18 0.90
C GLU A 156 -6.94 -18.34 -0.09
N ASN A 157 -8.04 -18.41 -0.86
CA ASN A 157 -8.21 -19.42 -1.91
C ASN A 157 -9.22 -18.98 -2.98
N ASP A 158 -9.14 -19.62 -4.15
CA ASP A 158 -9.91 -19.24 -5.34
C ASP A 158 -11.42 -19.42 -5.20
N GLN A 159 -11.87 -20.36 -4.36
CA GLN A 159 -13.30 -20.59 -4.12
C GLN A 159 -13.91 -19.43 -3.31
N LEU A 160 -13.22 -18.99 -2.26
CA LEU A 160 -13.63 -17.83 -1.46
C LEU A 160 -13.56 -16.54 -2.27
N LEU A 161 -12.52 -16.36 -3.09
CA LEU A 161 -12.41 -15.21 -3.98
C LEU A 161 -13.56 -15.16 -5.00
N SER A 162 -13.88 -16.29 -5.61
CA SER A 162 -15.00 -16.41 -6.57
C SER A 162 -16.35 -16.09 -5.91
N LYS A 163 -16.54 -16.52 -4.65
CA LYS A 163 -17.74 -16.19 -3.87
C LYS A 163 -17.79 -14.69 -3.57
N TYR A 164 -16.70 -14.11 -3.06
CA TYR A 164 -16.58 -12.69 -2.77
C TYR A 164 -16.90 -11.83 -3.99
N ASN A 165 -16.32 -12.15 -5.16
CA ASN A 165 -16.54 -11.39 -6.39
C ASN A 165 -18.01 -11.40 -6.84
N LYS A 166 -18.72 -12.54 -6.70
CA LYS A 166 -20.15 -12.63 -7.02
C LYS A 166 -21.01 -11.78 -6.08
N GLU A 167 -20.72 -11.82 -4.78
CA GLU A 167 -21.48 -11.09 -3.76
C GLU A 167 -21.21 -9.59 -3.81
N ASN A 168 -19.96 -9.18 -4.03
CA ASN A 168 -19.52 -7.79 -4.07
C ASN A 168 -20.07 -7.00 -5.27
N ILE A 169 -20.46 -7.68 -6.36
CA ILE A 169 -21.19 -7.05 -7.47
C ILE A 169 -22.54 -6.52 -7.00
N ALA A 170 -23.26 -7.29 -6.19
CA ALA A 170 -24.59 -6.94 -5.68
C ALA A 170 -24.51 -6.01 -4.47
N ASN A 171 -23.54 -6.22 -3.58
CA ASN A 171 -23.37 -5.47 -2.33
C ASN A 171 -21.92 -4.99 -2.20
N SER A 172 -21.62 -3.85 -2.82
CA SER A 172 -20.28 -3.26 -2.74
C SER A 172 -19.92 -2.94 -1.29
N THR A 173 -18.72 -3.31 -0.87
CA THR A 173 -18.17 -2.89 0.43
C THR A 173 -18.20 -1.36 0.55
N THR A 174 -18.71 -0.85 1.67
CA THR A 174 -18.74 0.57 2.00
C THR A 174 -17.67 0.90 3.05
N PRO A 175 -17.19 2.15 3.12
CA PRO A 175 -16.32 2.59 4.21
C PRO A 175 -16.98 2.37 5.58
N LEU A 176 -16.17 2.03 6.59
CA LEU A 176 -16.56 2.11 8.00
C LEU A 176 -16.82 3.57 8.41
N PHE A 177 -16.02 4.48 7.88
CA PHE A 177 -16.10 5.90 8.17
C PHE A 177 -15.56 6.72 7.01
N THR A 178 -16.15 7.89 6.79
CA THR A 178 -15.71 8.85 5.76
C THR A 178 -15.66 10.24 6.36
N PHE A 179 -14.54 10.94 6.16
CA PHE A 179 -14.40 12.35 6.47
C PHE A 179 -14.31 13.18 5.19
N ASN A 180 -15.15 14.22 5.14
CA ASN A 180 -15.28 15.14 4.02
C ASN A 180 -15.01 16.60 4.46
N GLY A 181 -14.17 16.81 5.47
CA GLY A 181 -13.87 18.15 6.00
C GLY A 181 -12.64 18.82 5.41
N HIS A 182 -11.82 18.09 4.64
CA HIS A 182 -10.68 18.66 3.94
C HIS A 182 -11.11 19.62 2.83
N GLN A 183 -10.31 20.66 2.60
CA GLN A 183 -10.67 21.73 1.66
C GLN A 183 -10.14 21.46 0.24
N LYS A 184 -9.18 20.56 0.14
CA LYS A 184 -8.60 20.04 -1.11
C LYS A 184 -8.28 18.56 -0.94
N GLU A 185 -7.96 17.90 -2.04
CA GLU A 185 -7.24 16.64 -1.99
C GLU A 185 -5.87 16.78 -1.33
N GLY A 186 -5.13 15.68 -1.27
CA GLY A 186 -3.91 15.54 -0.49
C GLY A 186 -3.31 14.17 -0.68
N PHE A 187 -2.23 13.93 0.05
CA PHE A 187 -1.48 12.68 0.00
C PHE A 187 -1.08 12.22 1.40
N ALA A 188 -0.89 13.15 2.34
CA ALA A 188 -0.36 12.87 3.66
C ALA A 188 -1.38 12.13 4.54
N ILE A 189 -1.10 10.85 4.85
CA ILE A 189 -1.80 10.06 5.87
C ILE A 189 -0.82 9.16 6.61
N ASP A 190 -1.03 9.02 7.92
CA ASP A 190 -0.27 8.07 8.73
C ASP A 190 -1.03 7.62 10.00
N TRP A 191 -0.92 6.33 10.30
CA TRP A 191 -1.46 5.75 11.54
C TRP A 191 -0.44 5.88 12.66
N SER A 192 -0.88 6.20 13.87
CA SER A 192 0.00 6.22 15.03
C SER A 192 0.44 4.81 15.42
N ASN A 193 1.76 4.59 15.50
CA ASN A 193 2.34 3.33 15.98
C ASN A 193 2.20 3.13 17.50
N THR A 194 1.93 4.20 18.25
CA THR A 194 1.88 4.20 19.72
C THR A 194 0.46 4.32 20.27
N MET A 195 -0.50 4.75 19.44
CA MET A 195 -1.91 4.85 19.77
C MET A 195 -2.74 4.15 18.68
N PRO A 196 -3.14 2.88 18.89
CA PRO A 196 -3.88 2.11 17.90
C PRO A 196 -5.13 2.84 17.39
N GLY A 197 -5.28 2.91 16.07
CA GLY A 197 -6.44 3.51 15.41
C GLY A 197 -6.46 5.04 15.37
N VAL A 198 -5.47 5.73 15.94
CA VAL A 198 -5.29 7.17 15.74
C VAL A 198 -4.65 7.41 14.38
N LEU A 199 -5.22 8.32 13.60
CA LEU A 199 -4.78 8.69 12.26
C LEU A 199 -4.54 10.20 12.20
N ALA A 200 -3.58 10.61 11.39
CA ALA A 200 -3.41 11.99 10.97
C ALA A 200 -3.53 12.07 9.44
N SER A 201 -4.10 13.17 8.95
CA SER A 201 -4.41 13.34 7.54
C SER A 201 -4.21 14.81 7.12
N GLY A 202 -3.42 15.07 6.07
CA GLY A 202 -3.02 16.42 5.63
C GLY A 202 -3.34 16.70 4.16
N ASP A 203 -3.91 17.88 3.88
CA ASP A 203 -4.33 18.26 2.51
C ASP A 203 -3.37 19.24 1.80
N CYS A 204 -3.60 19.38 0.50
CA CYS A 204 -2.88 20.30 -0.38
C CYS A 204 -3.27 21.78 -0.18
N LYS A 205 -4.05 22.13 0.85
CA LYS A 205 -4.29 23.52 1.22
C LYS A 205 -3.38 23.96 2.35
N ARG A 206 -3.26 23.14 3.40
CA ARG A 206 -2.38 23.28 4.59
C ARG A 206 -2.91 22.52 5.82
N ASP A 207 -4.15 22.03 5.77
CA ASP A 207 -4.88 21.61 6.95
C ASP A 207 -4.50 20.16 7.32
N ILE A 208 -4.12 19.94 8.58
CA ILE A 208 -3.88 18.59 9.14
C ILE A 208 -4.98 18.28 10.14
N HIS A 209 -5.69 17.17 9.95
CA HIS A 209 -6.74 16.70 10.85
C HIS A 209 -6.28 15.48 11.63
N ILE A 210 -6.64 15.43 12.91
CA ILE A 210 -6.37 14.30 13.80
C ILE A 210 -7.65 13.52 14.04
N TRP A 211 -7.52 12.21 14.03
CA TRP A 211 -8.60 11.25 14.09
C TRP A 211 -8.41 10.36 15.29
N GLN A 212 -9.46 10.22 16.10
CA GLN A 212 -9.46 9.37 17.27
C GLN A 212 -10.48 8.25 17.09
N PRO A 213 -10.11 6.98 17.30
CA PRO A 213 -11.06 5.88 17.21
C PRO A 213 -12.07 5.98 18.36
N THR A 214 -13.32 5.65 18.09
CA THR A 214 -14.39 5.58 19.07
C THR A 214 -14.93 4.16 19.16
N GLU A 215 -15.80 3.90 20.14
CA GLU A 215 -16.51 2.62 20.23
C GLU A 215 -17.24 2.30 18.92
N GLY A 216 -17.32 1.00 18.59
CA GLY A 216 -18.05 0.52 17.41
C GLY A 216 -17.31 0.66 16.07
N MET A 217 -15.98 0.71 16.05
CA MET A 217 -15.17 0.85 14.82
C MET A 217 -15.52 2.11 14.02
N SER A 218 -15.62 3.24 14.73
CA SER A 218 -15.88 4.57 14.16
C SER A 218 -14.80 5.56 14.60
N TRP A 219 -14.84 6.78 14.07
CA TRP A 219 -13.83 7.81 14.33
C TRP A 219 -14.47 9.15 14.66
N LYS A 220 -13.81 9.90 15.54
CA LYS A 220 -14.03 11.32 15.76
C LYS A 220 -12.87 12.08 15.12
N VAL A 221 -13.19 13.03 14.25
CA VAL A 221 -12.20 13.90 13.61
C VAL A 221 -12.28 15.29 14.24
N ASP A 222 -11.12 15.82 14.63
CA ASP A 222 -11.04 17.15 15.21
C ASP A 222 -11.48 18.20 14.20
N GLN A 223 -12.51 18.97 14.53
CA GLN A 223 -13.09 19.98 13.63
C GLN A 223 -12.17 21.18 13.38
N ARG A 224 -11.17 21.35 14.24
CA ARG A 224 -10.12 22.36 14.08
C ARG A 224 -8.87 21.64 13.60
N PRO A 225 -8.43 21.88 12.36
CA PRO A 225 -7.16 21.34 11.92
C PRO A 225 -6.00 21.97 12.69
N LEU A 226 -4.86 21.30 12.70
CA LEU A 226 -3.60 21.88 13.12
C LEU A 226 -3.20 22.95 12.10
N ILE A 227 -3.21 24.21 12.53
CA ILE A 227 -2.88 25.36 11.68
C ILE A 227 -1.45 25.80 11.95
N GLY A 228 -0.65 25.89 10.89
CA GLY A 228 0.71 26.40 10.96
C GLY A 228 1.40 26.38 9.61
N HIS A 229 1.23 25.31 8.82
CA HIS A 229 1.65 25.34 7.43
C HIS A 229 0.90 26.41 6.64
N THR A 230 1.58 26.98 5.65
CA THR A 230 1.03 28.06 4.82
C THR A 230 0.74 27.61 3.39
N ASP A 231 1.10 26.38 3.04
CA ASP A 231 0.87 25.75 1.74
C ASP A 231 0.64 24.23 1.89
N SER A 232 0.51 23.52 0.79
CA SER A 232 0.28 22.06 0.68
C SER A 232 1.11 21.24 1.66
N VAL A 233 0.46 20.33 2.39
CA VAL A 233 1.12 19.33 3.25
C VAL A 233 1.41 18.10 2.39
N GLU A 234 2.68 17.82 2.17
CA GLU A 234 3.13 16.76 1.25
C GLU A 234 3.26 15.41 1.95
N ASP A 235 3.66 15.42 3.23
CA ASP A 235 3.74 14.23 4.04
C ASP A 235 3.60 14.53 5.53
N LEU A 236 3.25 13.50 6.29
CA LEU A 236 3.27 13.50 7.74
C LEU A 236 3.59 12.10 8.28
N GLN A 237 4.23 12.04 9.44
CA GLN A 237 4.58 10.80 10.13
C GLN A 237 4.39 10.98 11.62
N TRP A 238 3.67 10.06 12.27
CA TRP A 238 3.61 9.98 13.71
C TRP A 238 4.96 9.58 14.27
N SER A 239 5.28 10.10 15.45
CA SER A 239 6.45 9.66 16.18
C SER A 239 6.33 8.16 16.51
N PRO A 240 7.40 7.36 16.30
CA PRO A 240 7.37 5.94 16.59
C PRO A 240 7.36 5.65 18.10
N ASN A 241 7.66 6.63 18.95
CA ASN A 241 7.77 6.47 20.41
C ASN A 241 7.01 7.52 21.23
N GLU A 242 6.75 8.72 20.70
CA GLU A 242 6.03 9.78 21.41
C GLU A 242 4.56 9.83 21.00
N ARG A 243 3.66 9.48 21.94
CA ARG A 243 2.23 9.27 21.67
C ARG A 243 1.55 10.42 20.93
N HIS A 244 1.82 11.65 21.32
CA HIS A 244 1.08 12.82 20.85
C HIS A 244 1.85 13.65 19.82
N VAL A 245 3.01 13.16 19.35
CA VAL A 245 3.90 13.92 18.48
C VAL A 245 3.84 13.38 17.06
N LEU A 246 3.75 14.28 16.09
CA LEU A 246 3.94 13.96 14.67
C LEU A 246 4.77 15.05 13.99
N ALA A 247 5.45 14.68 12.91
CA ALA A 247 6.15 15.58 12.03
C ALA A 247 5.39 15.72 10.70
N SER A 248 5.43 16.91 10.09
CA SER A 248 4.89 17.13 8.74
C SER A 248 5.84 18.00 7.91
N CYS A 249 5.77 17.85 6.59
CA CYS A 249 6.50 18.67 5.62
C CYS A 249 5.56 19.31 4.60
N SER A 250 5.96 20.45 4.06
CA SER A 250 5.11 21.26 3.18
C SER A 250 5.89 21.97 2.07
N VAL A 251 5.17 22.32 1.01
CA VAL A 251 5.63 23.22 -0.07
C VAL A 251 6.09 24.58 0.46
N ASP A 252 5.64 24.99 1.66
CA ASP A 252 6.12 26.20 2.34
C ASP A 252 7.58 26.14 2.81
N LYS A 253 8.29 25.05 2.49
CA LYS A 253 9.71 24.80 2.79
C LYS A 253 10.00 24.60 4.28
N SER A 254 8.98 24.28 5.08
CA SER A 254 9.14 23.98 6.49
C SER A 254 8.85 22.50 6.82
N ILE A 255 9.52 22.03 7.88
CA ILE A 255 9.11 20.85 8.64
C ILE A 255 8.57 21.35 9.97
N ARG A 256 7.44 20.81 10.40
CA ARG A 256 6.81 21.15 11.68
C ARG A 256 6.68 19.92 12.56
N ILE A 257 6.92 20.12 13.85
CA ILE A 257 6.66 19.13 14.90
C ILE A 257 5.43 19.60 15.65
N TRP A 258 4.44 18.74 15.77
CA TRP A 258 3.18 19.03 16.42
C TRP A 258 3.06 18.22 17.70
N ASP A 259 2.52 18.83 18.74
CA ASP A 259 2.01 18.14 19.92
C ASP A 259 0.48 18.25 19.89
N THR A 260 -0.19 17.11 19.77
CA THR A 260 -1.66 17.05 19.63
C THR A 260 -2.42 17.33 20.92
N ARG A 261 -1.72 17.61 22.04
CA ARG A 261 -2.31 18.02 23.32
C ARG A 261 -2.44 19.53 23.47
N ALA A 262 -1.75 20.31 22.63
CA ALA A 262 -1.62 21.76 22.76
C ALA A 262 -2.86 22.54 22.32
#